data_AF-A0A951IZN6-F1
#
_entry.id   AF-A0A951IZN6-F1
#
_cell.length_a   1.000
_cell.length_b   1.000
_cell.length_c   1.000
_cell.angle_alpha   90.00
_cell.angle_beta   90.00
_cell.angle_gamma   90.00
#
_symmetry.space_group_name_H-M   'P 1'
#
loop_
_entity.id
_entity.type
_entity.pdbx_description
1 polymer ?
#
loop_
_entity_poly.entity_id
_entity_poly.type
_entity_poly.pdbx_seq_one_letter_code
_entity_poly.pdbx_strand_id
1 'polypeptide(L)' 'MNYLLKIDHIIEVLAGANELGCSEELTELKSSVSTGSELLMAVTHRLKQMIEQDEKIEGLIGEEVRDLVFFCDSIGLSIK' A
#
# COMPACT_ATOMS: atom_id res chain seq x y z
N MET A 1 -14.45 -4.78 5.44
CA MET A 1 -13.28 -5.04 4.57
C MET A 1 -12.04 -4.94 5.45
N ASN A 2 -11.16 -5.94 5.46
CA ASN A 2 -9.97 -5.94 6.32
C ASN A 2 -8.78 -5.36 5.51
N TYR A 3 -8.45 -4.10 5.75
CA TYR A 3 -7.40 -3.38 5.00
C TYR A 3 -6.00 -3.98 5.22
N LEU A 4 -5.76 -4.62 6.38
CA LEU A 4 -4.49 -5.31 6.64
C LEU A 4 -4.30 -6.49 5.67
N LEU A 5 -5.36 -7.26 5.42
CA LEU A 5 -5.31 -8.35 4.42
C LEU A 5 -5.11 -7.82 3.01
N LYS A 6 -5.64 -6.62 2.69
CA LYS A 6 -5.44 -5.99 1.39
C LYS A 6 -3.99 -5.53 1.20
N ILE A 7 -3.37 -5.00 2.26
CA ILE A 7 -1.94 -4.67 2.27
C ILE A 7 -1.09 -5.92 2.10
N ASP A 8 -1.41 -7.00 2.81
CA ASP A 8 -0.71 -8.28 2.68
C ASP A 8 -0.78 -8.84 1.26
N HIS A 9 -1.97 -8.78 0.66
CA HIS A 9 -2.15 -9.18 -0.73
C HIS A 9 -1.30 -8.34 -1.70
N ILE A 10 -1.24 -7.02 -1.52
CA ILE A 10 -0.42 -6.13 -2.37
C ILE A 10 1.08 -6.49 -2.25
N ILE A 11 1.57 -6.78 -1.04
CA ILE A 11 2.95 -7.21 -0.81
C ILE A 11 3.23 -8.52 -1.55
N GLU A 12 2.32 -9.49 -1.48
CA GLU A 12 2.43 -10.77 -2.19
C GLU A 12 2.43 -10.59 -3.71
N VAL A 13 1.59 -9.71 -4.25
CA VAL A 13 1.54 -9.40 -5.70
C VAL A 13 2.86 -8.79 -6.17
N LEU A 14 3.43 -7.84 -5.42
CA LEU A 14 4.72 -7.24 -5.75
C LEU A 14 5.87 -8.26 -5.70
N ALA A 15 5.89 -9.12 -4.68
CA ALA A 15 6.87 -10.19 -4.57
C ALA A 15 6.74 -11.19 -5.73
N GLY A 16 5.51 -11.57 -6.11
CA GLY A 16 5.23 -12.45 -7.24
C GLY A 16 5.60 -11.84 -8.60
N ALA A 17 5.54 -10.51 -8.72
CA ALA A 17 5.95 -9.77 -9.91
C ALA A 17 7.46 -9.51 -10.00
N ASN A 18 8.25 -10.05 -9.06
CA ASN A 18 9.69 -9.86 -8.93
C ASN A 18 10.11 -8.42 -8.57
N GLU A 19 9.18 -7.62 -8.01
CA GLU A 19 9.42 -6.28 -7.47
C GLU A 19 9.83 -6.36 -5.98
N LEU A 20 10.88 -7.15 -5.72
CA LEU A 20 11.28 -7.51 -4.36
C LEU A 20 11.60 -6.28 -3.50
N GLY A 21 12.26 -5.26 -4.06
CA GLY A 21 12.58 -4.03 -3.34
C GLY A 21 11.34 -3.28 -2.83
N CYS A 22 10.26 -3.26 -3.62
CA CYS A 22 9.00 -2.65 -3.19
C CYS A 22 8.31 -3.51 -2.11
N SER A 23 8.34 -4.83 -2.27
CA SER A 23 7.73 -5.75 -1.30
C SER A 23 8.43 -5.75 0.06
N GLU A 24 9.77 -5.67 0.07
CA GLU A 24 10.59 -5.60 1.29
C GLU A 24 10.36 -4.28 2.01
N GLU A 25 10.38 -3.16 1.27
CA GLU A 25 10.12 -1.83 1.82
C GLU A 25 8.75 -1.78 2.52
N LEU A 26 7.69 -2.30 1.89
CA LEU A 26 6.36 -2.32 2.48
C LEU A 26 6.27 -3.24 3.70
N THR A 27 7.01 -4.35 3.71
CA THR A 27 7.07 -5.29 4.84
C THR A 27 7.75 -4.66 6.05
N GLU A 28 8.85 -3.94 5.84
CA GLU A 28 9.53 -3.17 6.88
C GLU A 28 8.63 -2.06 7.42
N LEU A 29 7.98 -1.33 6.52
CA LEU A 29 7.08 -0.24 6.87
C LEU A 29 5.92 -0.77 7.71
N LYS A 30 5.29 -1.89 7.32
CA LYS A 30 4.27 -2.60 8.11
C LYS A 30 4.76 -2.97 9.52
N SER A 31 6.03 -3.34 9.66
CA SER A 31 6.63 -3.77 10.93
C SER A 31 7.02 -2.61 11.85
N SER A 32 7.22 -1.42 11.29
CA SER A 32 7.67 -0.22 12.02
C SER A 32 6.58 0.54 12.78
N VAL A 33 5.31 0.29 12.47
CA VAL A 33 4.17 1.07 12.95
C VAL A 33 3.41 0.34 14.04
N SER A 34 3.11 1.05 15.13
CA SER A 34 2.54 0.46 16.35
C SER A 34 1.01 0.48 16.38
N THR A 35 0.36 1.26 15.51
CA THR A 35 -1.11 1.40 15.47
C THR A 35 -1.67 1.19 14.07
N GLY A 36 -2.90 0.65 13.98
CA GLY A 36 -3.51 0.25 12.71
C GLY A 36 -3.83 1.41 11.76
N SER A 37 -4.13 2.60 12.29
CA SER A 37 -4.42 3.80 11.49
C SER A 37 -3.16 4.47 10.95
N GLU A 38 -2.09 4.53 11.74
CA GLU A 38 -0.79 5.02 11.27
C GLU A 38 -0.21 4.10 10.20
N LEU A 39 -0.35 2.79 10.39
CA LEU A 39 0.06 1.80 9.41
C LEU A 39 -0.69 1.95 8.10
N LEU A 40 -2.01 2.03 8.17
CA LEU A 40 -2.83 2.25 6.99
C LEU A 40 -2.40 3.53 6.26
N MET A 41 -2.24 4.64 6.99
CA MET A 41 -1.85 5.91 6.37
C MET A 41 -0.46 5.85 5.73
N ALA A 42 0.55 5.34 6.44
CA ALA A 42 1.92 5.31 5.97
C ALA A 42 2.10 4.36 4.78
N VAL A 43 1.51 3.16 4.86
CA VAL A 43 1.54 2.17 3.78
C VAL A 43 0.79 2.68 2.56
N THR A 44 -0.42 3.20 2.72
CA THR A 44 -1.21 3.72 1.58
C THR A 44 -0.53 4.92 0.92
N HIS A 45 0.07 5.83 1.68
CA HIS A 45 0.86 6.92 1.11
C HIS A 45 2.07 6.40 0.32
N ARG A 46 2.81 5.43 0.85
CA ARG A 46 3.97 4.87 0.13
C ARG A 46 3.56 4.15 -1.14
N LEU A 47 2.50 3.35 -1.08
CA LEU A 47 1.93 2.66 -2.24
C LEU A 47 1.48 3.65 -3.33
N LYS A 48 0.82 4.74 -2.94
CA LYS A 48 0.43 5.81 -3.86
C LYS A 48 1.65 6.39 -4.58
N GLN A 49 2.72 6.69 -3.85
CA GLN A 49 3.96 7.19 -4.46
C GLN A 49 4.59 6.18 -5.43
N MET A 50 4.56 4.88 -5.10
CA MET A 50 5.12 3.84 -5.98
C MET A 50 4.37 3.76 -7.31
N ILE A 51 3.03 3.76 -7.27
CA ILE A 51 2.23 3.71 -8.51
C ILE A 51 2.32 5.01 -9.32
N GLU A 52 2.60 6.16 -8.69
CA GLU A 52 2.82 7.43 -9.40
C GLU A 52 4.22 7.50 -10.05
N GLN A 53 5.19 6.74 -9.54
CA GLN A 53 6.58 6.75 -10.02
C GLN A 53 6.88 5.65 -11.04
N ASP A 54 6.10 4.56 -11.04
CA ASP A 54 6.32 3.40 -11.90
C ASP A 54 5.00 2.87 -12.48
N GLU A 55 4.81 3.07 -13.79
CA GLU A 55 3.64 2.61 -14.55
C GLU A 55 3.47 1.07 -14.50
N LYS A 56 4.56 0.31 -14.34
CA LYS A 56 4.50 -1.14 -14.20
C LYS A 56 3.86 -1.52 -12.87
N ILE A 57 4.24 -0.84 -11.79
CA ILE A 57 3.65 -1.04 -10.46
C ILE A 57 2.18 -0.58 -10.47
N GLU A 58 1.87 0.54 -11.13
CA GLU A 58 0.49 0.98 -11.32
C GLU A 58 -0.37 -0.09 -12.02
N GLY A 59 0.16 -0.72 -13.06
CA GLY A 59 -0.54 -1.80 -13.77
C GLY A 59 -0.76 -3.07 -12.94
N LEU A 60 -0.01 -3.27 -11.86
CA LEU A 60 -0.09 -4.47 -11.00
C LEU A 60 -1.04 -4.29 -9.82
N ILE A 61 -1.01 -3.13 -9.16
CA ILE A 61 -1.68 -2.90 -7.87
C ILE A 61 -2.45 -1.57 -7.82
N GLY A 62 -2.53 -0.83 -8.93
CA GLY A 62 -3.05 0.54 -8.94
C GLY A 62 -4.53 0.63 -8.55
N GLU A 63 -5.35 -0.35 -8.90
CA GLU A 63 -6.76 -0.39 -8.50
C GLU A 63 -6.90 -0.59 -6.99
N GLU A 64 -6.17 -1.55 -6.43
CA GLU A 64 -6.18 -1.85 -5.00
C GLU A 64 -5.66 -0.69 -4.16
N VAL A 65 -4.65 0.02 -4.65
CA VAL A 65 -4.09 1.20 -4.00
C VAL A 65 -5.08 2.37 -4.02
N ARG A 66 -5.76 2.62 -5.14
CA ARG A 66 -6.79 3.67 -5.23
C ARG A 66 -7.96 3.39 -4.29
N ASP A 67 -8.37 2.13 -4.18
CA ASP A 67 -9.38 1.72 -3.18
C ASP A 67 -8.92 2.00 -1.74
N LEU A 68 -7.66 1.74 -1.43
CA LEU A 68 -7.10 2.03 -0.10
C LEU A 68 -7.06 3.54 0.17
N VAL A 69 -6.68 4.35 -0.82
CA VAL A 69 -6.71 5.81 -0.72
C VAL A 69 -8.13 6.29 -0.46
N PHE A 70 -9.11 5.81 -1.24
CA PHE A 70 -10.51 6.16 -1.07
C PHE A 70 -11.04 5.74 0.32
N PHE A 71 -10.64 4.57 0.80
CA PHE A 71 -10.98 4.12 2.14
C PHE A 71 -10.39 5.04 3.22
N CYS A 72 -9.11 5.41 3.10
CA CYS A 72 -8.45 6.37 4.01
C CYS A 72 -9.22 7.70 4.04
N ASP A 73 -9.55 8.25 2.87
CA ASP A 73 -10.32 9.49 2.78
C ASP A 73 -11.71 9.34 3.44
N SER A 74 -12.38 8.20 3.26
CA SER A 74 -13.71 7.94 3.84
C SER A 74 -13.72 7.92 5.37
N ILE A 75 -12.59 7.59 6.00
CA ILE A 75 -12.42 7.57 7.47
C ILE A 75 -11.70 8.83 7.99
N GLY A 76 -11.47 9.83 7.14
CA GLY A 76 -10.87 11.10 7.50
C GLY A 76 -9.33 11.12 7.51
N LEU A 77 -8.67 10.09 6.98
CA LEU A 77 -7.23 10.06 6.75
C LEU A 77 -6.94 10.55 5.33
N SER A 78 -6.57 11.83 5.19
CA SER A 78 -6.29 12.40 3.87
C SER A 78 -4.88 12.04 3.40
N ILE A 79 -4.79 11.18 2.37
CA ILE A 79 -3.53 10.76 1.74
C ILE A 79 -3.21 11.74 0.60
N LYS A 80 -2.38 12.76 0.90
CA LYS A 80 -1.91 13.72 -0.10
C LYS A 80 -0.84 13.13 -1.01
#